data_AF-A0A377XPN9-F1
#
_entry.id   AF-A0A377XPN9-F1
#
_cell.length_a   1.000
_cell.length_b   1.000
_cell.length_c   1.000
_cell.angle_alpha   90.00
_cell.angle_beta   90.00
_cell.angle_gamma   90.00
#
_symmetry.space_group_name_H-M   'P 1'
#
loop_
_entity.id
_entity.type
_entity.pdbx_description
1 polymer ?
#
loop_
_entity_poly.entity_id
_entity_poly.type
_entity_poly.pdbx_seq_one_letter_code
_entity_poly.pdbx_strand_id
1 'polypeptide(L)' 'MGLHSPSSAILSAVIFNALIIVFLIPLALKGVSYRPLSASAMLRRNLWIYGLGGLLVPFIGIKAIDLLLTLSGLV' A
#
# COMPACT_ATOMS: atom_id res chain seq x y z
N MET A 1 -3.69 9.24 11.97
CA MET A 1 -3.63 7.88 12.53
C MET A 1 -3.23 8.03 13.99
N GLY A 2 -4.15 7.81 14.93
CA GLY A 2 -3.80 7.73 16.35
C GLY A 2 -3.10 6.41 16.60
N LEU A 3 -1.81 6.36 16.28
CA LEU A 3 -0.96 5.19 16.51
C LEU A 3 -0.61 5.19 17.99
N HIS A 4 -0.72 4.02 18.62
CA HIS A 4 -0.69 3.87 20.08
C HIS A 4 0.67 4.29 20.69
N SER A 5 1.75 4.20 19.91
CA SER A 5 3.09 4.67 20.27
C SER A 5 3.91 5.04 19.01
N PRO A 6 4.85 6.00 19.07
CA PRO A 6 5.80 6.28 17.99
C PRO A 6 6.60 5.05 17.54
N SER A 7 6.86 4.10 18.45
CA SER A 7 7.57 2.86 18.13
C SER A 7 6.72 1.88 17.31
N SER A 8 5.42 1.74 17.64
CA SER A 8 4.50 0.86 16.89
C SER A 8 4.26 1.39 15.46
N ALA A 9 4.24 2.72 15.32
CA ALA A 9 4.12 3.40 14.04
C ALA A 9 5.29 3.07 13.08
N ILE A 10 6.52 3.18 13.58
CA ILE A 10 7.73 2.88 12.80
C ILE A 10 7.75 1.39 12.44
N LEU A 11 7.47 0.51 13.41
CA LEU A 11 7.46 -0.93 13.19
C LEU A 11 6.42 -1.34 12.13
N SER A 12 5.20 -0.81 12.23
CA SER A 12 4.12 -1.07 11.28
C SER A 12 4.46 -0.57 9.87
N ALA A 13 5.10 0.60 9.75
CA ALA A 13 5.55 1.13 8.47
C ALA A 13 6.65 0.27 7.83
N VAL A 14 7.62 -0.21 8.62
CA VAL A 14 8.69 -1.10 8.13
C VAL A 14 8.12 -2.46 7.69
N ILE A 15 7.22 -3.05 8.50
CA ILE A 15 6.55 -4.31 8.14
C ILE A 15 5.74 -4.14 6.85
N PHE A 16 4.98 -3.04 6.72
CA PHE A 16 4.22 -2.76 5.51
C PHE A 16 5.13 -2.68 4.27
N ASN A 17 6.27 -1.98 4.36
CA ASN A 17 7.23 -1.89 3.26
C ASN A 17 7.83 -3.24 2.87
N ALA A 18 8.07 -4.14 3.84
CA ALA A 18 8.54 -5.49 3.54
C ALA A 18 7.48 -6.34 2.83
N LEU A 19 6.23 -6.27 3.31
CA LEU A 19 5.11 -7.04 2.75
C LEU A 19 4.71 -6.54 1.36
N ILE A 20 4.65 -5.23 1.15
CA ILE A 20 4.16 -4.65 -0.11
C ILE A 20 5.03 -5.06 -1.30
N ILE A 21 6.33 -5.27 -1.10
CA ILE A 21 7.23 -5.77 -2.15
C ILE A 21 6.78 -7.15 -2.61
N VAL A 22 6.56 -8.09 -1.67
CA VAL A 22 6.11 -9.46 -1.99
C VAL A 22 4.78 -9.46 -2.75
N PHE A 23 3.84 -8.59 -2.37
CA PHE A 23 2.57 -8.44 -3.07
C PHE A 23 2.71 -7.85 -4.49
N LEU A 24 3.70 -6.99 -4.72
CA LEU A 24 3.93 -6.35 -6.02
C LEU A 24 4.78 -7.18 -6.98
N ILE A 25 5.60 -8.13 -6.51
CA ILE A 25 6.38 -9.06 -7.36
C ILE A 25 5.52 -9.74 -8.44
N PRO A 26 4.39 -10.40 -8.15
CA PRO A 26 3.59 -11.05 -9.18
C PRO A 26 3.02 -10.06 -10.21
N LEU A 27 2.72 -8.83 -9.79
CA LEU A 27 2.27 -7.76 -10.68
C LEU A 27 3.40 -7.30 -11.61
N ALA A 28 4.62 -7.17 -11.08
CA ALA A 28 5.81 -6.82 -11.86
C ALA A 28 6.17 -7.91 -12.88
N LEU A 29 6.01 -9.19 -12.52
CA LEU A 29 6.27 -10.33 -13.41
C LEU A 29 5.21 -10.52 -14.50
N LYS A 30 3.92 -10.34 -14.17
CA LYS A 30 2.83 -10.46 -15.15
C LYS A 30 2.72 -9.25 -16.10
N GLY A 31 3.27 -8.12 -15.68
CA GLY A 31 3.09 -6.85 -16.37
C GLY A 31 1.68 -6.28 -16.19
N VAL A 32 1.55 -4.99 -16.46
CA VAL A 32 0.25 -4.30 -16.38
C VAL A 32 -0.48 -4.44 -17.72
N SER A 33 -1.72 -4.93 -17.69
CA SER A 33 -2.55 -5.03 -18.88
C SER A 33 -2.76 -3.65 -19.52
N TYR A 34 -2.11 -3.43 -20.65
CA TYR A 34 -2.21 -2.20 -21.43
C TYR A 34 -3.52 -2.17 -22.21
N ARG A 35 -4.25 -1.06 -22.14
CA ARG A 35 -5.43 -0.81 -22.99
C ARG A 35 -5.13 0.36 -23.91
N PRO A 36 -5.31 0.22 -25.24
CA PRO A 36 -5.09 1.32 -26.17
C PRO A 36 -6.12 2.42 -25.92
N LEU A 37 -5.66 3.53 -25.35
CA LEU A 37 -6.43 4.73 -25.06
C LEU A 37 -5.63 5.93 -25.55
N SER A 38 -6.30 7.06 -25.81
CA SER A 38 -5.59 8.31 -26.05
C SER A 38 -4.69 8.65 -24.84
N ALA A 39 -3.55 9.30 -25.09
CA ALA A 39 -2.56 9.59 -24.05
C ALA A 39 -3.17 10.34 -22.84
N SER A 40 -4.08 11.29 -23.08
CA SER A 40 -4.79 12.02 -22.03
C SER A 40 -5.72 11.14 -21.19
N ALA A 41 -6.45 10.23 -21.83
CA ALA A 41 -7.32 9.28 -21.14
C ALA A 41 -6.52 8.25 -20.34
N MET A 42 -5.39 7.78 -20.88
CA MET A 42 -4.48 6.86 -20.20
C MET A 42 -3.84 7.51 -18.96
N LEU A 43 -3.33 8.74 -19.07
CA LEU A 43 -2.73 9.46 -17.94
C LEU A 43 -3.74 9.64 -16.80
N ARG A 44 -4.95 10.11 -17.12
CA ARG A 44 -6.00 10.31 -16.12
C ARG A 44 -6.34 8.98 -15.42
N ARG A 45 -6.51 7.89 -16.18
CA ARG A 45 -6.78 6.55 -15.62
C ARG A 45 -5.64 6.07 -14.73
N ASN A 46 -4.38 6.27 -15.11
CA ASN A 46 -3.23 5.87 -14.29
C ASN A 46 -3.15 6.67 -12.99
N LEU A 47 -3.43 7.98 -13.03
CA LEU A 47 -3.48 8.79 -11.82
C LEU A 47 -4.62 8.36 -10.87
N TRP A 48 -5.80 8.05 -11.40
CA TRP A 48 -6.92 7.56 -10.59
C TRP A 48 -6.64 6.18 -9.98
N ILE A 49 -6.07 5.24 -10.73
CA ILE A 49 -5.84 3.87 -10.24
C ILE A 49 -4.57 3.79 -9.39
N TYR A 50 -3.42 4.17 -9.95
CA TYR A 50 -2.13 4.03 -9.28
C TYR A 50 -1.80 5.19 -8.35
N GLY A 51 -2.30 6.40 -8.62
CA GLY A 51 -2.14 7.54 -7.72
C GLY A 51 -3.00 7.41 -6.47
N LEU A 52 -4.31 7.26 -6.61
CA LEU A 52 -5.17 7.07 -5.42
C LEU A 52 -4.97 5.72 -4.76
N GLY A 53 -4.77 4.65 -5.54
CA GLY A 53 -4.42 3.35 -4.98
C GLY A 53 -3.15 3.43 -4.15
N GLY A 54 -2.09 4.05 -4.71
CA GLY A 54 -0.83 4.26 -4.00
C GLY A 54 -0.95 5.17 -2.78
N LEU A 55 -1.92 6.09 -2.75
CA LEU A 55 -2.20 6.92 -1.58
C LEU A 55 -3.00 6.16 -0.50
N LEU A 56 -4.04 5.41 -0.86
CA LEU A 56 -4.96 4.81 0.10
C LEU A 56 -4.43 3.49 0.69
N VAL A 57 -3.82 2.65 -0.14
CA VAL A 57 -3.31 1.32 0.26
C VAL A 57 -2.34 1.37 1.45
N PRO A 58 -1.30 2.24 1.49
CA PRO A 58 -0.39 2.28 2.63
C PRO A 58 -1.08 2.73 3.92
N PHE A 59 -2.04 3.65 3.84
CA PHE A 59 -2.73 4.12 5.04
C PHE A 59 -3.59 3.02 5.66
N ILE A 60 -4.29 2.24 4.82
CA ILE A 60 -5.10 1.11 5.28
C ILE A 60 -4.20 -0.02 5.77
N GLY A 61 -3.13 -0.35 5.03
CA GLY A 61 -2.21 -1.44 5.37
C GLY A 61 -1.46 -1.20 6.68
N ILE A 62 -0.87 -0.02 6.87
CA ILE A 62 -0.16 0.33 8.11
C ILE A 62 -1.11 0.30 9.31
N LYS A 63 -2.33 0.84 9.17
CA LYS A 63 -3.33 0.83 10.25
C LYS A 63 -3.78 -0.59 10.59
N ALA A 64 -3.93 -1.47 9.60
CA ALA A 64 -4.29 -2.86 9.83
C ALA A 64 -3.16 -3.61 10.55
N ILE A 65 -1.90 -3.37 10.18
CA ILE A 65 -0.73 -3.96 10.85
C ILE A 65 -0.62 -3.46 12.30
N ASP A 66 -0.74 -2.15 12.53
CA ASP A 66 -0.69 -1.56 13.87
C ASP A 66 -1.80 -2.15 14.77
N LEU A 67 -3.03 -2.26 14.25
CA LEU A 67 -4.13 -2.88 14.99
C LEU A 67 -3.88 -4.36 15.29
N LEU A 68 -3.34 -5.13 14.36
CA LEU A 68 -3.00 -6.55 14.59
C LEU A 68 -1.90 -6.70 15.65
N LEU A 69 -0.90 -5.82 15.66
CA LEU A 69 0.17 -5.81 16.65
C LEU A 69 -0.37 -5.48 18.06
N THR A 70 -1.25 -4.48 18.16
CA THR A 70 -1.89 -4.11 19.43
C THR A 70 -2.86 -5.20 19.93
N LEU A 71 -3.67 -5.80 19.05
CA LEU A 71 -4.60 -6.88 19.43
C LEU A 71 -3.88 -8.18 19.83
N SER A 72 -2.71 -8.46 19.24
CA SER A 72 -1.90 -9.63 19.60
C SER A 72 -1.06 -9.42 20.87
N GLY A 73 -1.09 -8.22 21.47
CA GLY A 73 -0.33 -7.89 22.68
C GLY A 73 1.19 -7.92 22.50
N LEU A 74 1.66 -7.89 21.24
CA LEU A 74 3.10 -7.80 20.94
C LEU A 74 3.67 -6.41 21.27
N VAL A 75 2.81 -5.39 21.27
CA VAL A 75 3.12 -3.97 21.56
C VAL A 75 1.97 -3.33 22.31
#